data_AF-A0A286HJR0-F1
#
_entry.id   AF-A0A286HJR0-F1
#
_cell.length_a   1.000
_cell.length_b   1.000
_cell.length_c   1.000
_cell.angle_alpha   90.00
_cell.angle_beta   90.00
_cell.angle_gamma   90.00
#
_symmetry.space_group_name_H-M   'P 1'
#
loop_
_entity.id
_entity.type
_entity.pdbx_description
1 polymer ?
#
loop_
_entity_poly.entity_id
_entity_poly.type
_entity_poly.pdbx_seq_one_letter_code
_entity_poly.pdbx_strand_id
1 'polypeptide(L)'
;MSPDVDLTVAKPGPHPLRNRLLALDSRLFEFAAEQHWPFAEPVLPRLSRSANHGLLWFATAAAMAASRTPRARRAAARGLASLSLASLAINTLGKRSVRRPRPVLDPVPPVRHLKRQPITTSFPSGHSASAAAFATGVALESPAWGAAVAPVAWSVALSRVYTGVHFPSDVLAGAVLGAGAAFAVRSLVPTRAQAVPPARPRAEVPALPDGAGLVVVANSGSGTADRVRTLRAGLPLAEVVECEPDDVPTELEKAAARARVLGVCGGDGTVNAAAEVALRHGLPLAVLPGGTMNHFAYDLGVEDVRDLARAVRRGEAVRVGVGRFTCGDTRGIFLNTCSLGVYPELVREREDWSRRIGGWPAGVLAALRVLRAHGHPMEAEFRGRARPLWLLFAGNGTYHRMGLAPGRRVDLADGQLDVRVVHGGRRPALRLLAAALAGPLTRSPAHAAVRVSRLHVAGVAPGTLLAHDGEVTEVAGEVTLEKLPEALTVYRPLDGF
;
A
#
# COMPACT_ATOMS: atom_id res chain seq x y z
N MET A 1 -4.59 -71.14 -9.50
CA MET A 1 -3.45 -70.51 -10.19
C MET A 1 -3.28 -69.12 -9.61
N SER A 2 -2.20 -68.90 -8.86
CA SER A 2 -1.83 -67.60 -8.28
C SER A 2 -1.32 -66.71 -9.42
N PRO A 3 -1.64 -65.40 -9.47
CA PRO A 3 -1.05 -64.54 -10.49
C PRO A 3 0.43 -64.31 -10.16
N ASP A 4 1.29 -64.64 -11.13
CA ASP A 4 2.74 -64.45 -11.07
C ASP A 4 3.08 -62.98 -10.82
N VAL A 5 3.81 -62.75 -9.72
CA VAL A 5 4.40 -61.44 -9.40
C VAL A 5 5.66 -61.30 -10.25
N ASP A 6 5.61 -60.40 -11.23
CA ASP A 6 6.76 -60.04 -12.06
C ASP A 6 7.84 -59.32 -11.21
N LEU A 7 8.96 -60.01 -10.97
CA LEU A 7 10.13 -59.52 -10.22
C LEU A 7 11.09 -58.67 -11.08
N THR A 8 10.75 -58.36 -12.34
CA THR A 8 11.63 -57.60 -13.26
C THR A 8 11.43 -56.09 -13.22
N VAL A 9 10.44 -55.58 -12.47
CA VAL A 9 10.36 -54.14 -12.19
C VAL A 9 11.51 -53.77 -11.25
N ALA A 10 12.51 -53.06 -11.78
CA ALA A 10 13.62 -52.54 -11.00
C ALA A 10 13.08 -51.75 -9.78
N LYS A 11 13.30 -52.29 -8.56
CA LYS A 11 13.11 -51.52 -7.33
C LYS A 11 13.93 -50.22 -7.48
N PRO A 12 13.34 -49.02 -7.34
CA PRO A 12 14.12 -47.80 -7.39
C PRO A 12 15.22 -47.90 -6.32
N GLY A 13 16.48 -47.79 -6.76
CA GLY A 13 17.64 -47.96 -5.91
C GLY A 13 17.57 -47.05 -4.66
N PRO A 14 18.20 -47.44 -3.55
CA PRO A 14 18.19 -46.64 -2.34
C PRO A 14 18.86 -45.31 -2.64
N HIS A 15 18.09 -44.21 -2.72
CA HIS A 15 18.67 -42.88 -2.75
C HIS A 15 19.26 -42.60 -1.37
N PRO A 16 20.60 -42.68 -1.18
CA PRO A 16 21.21 -42.69 0.15
C PRO A 16 20.95 -41.39 0.90
N LEU A 17 20.90 -40.26 0.16
CA LEU A 17 20.53 -38.95 0.70
C LEU A 17 19.08 -38.89 1.17
N ARG A 18 18.13 -39.41 0.37
CA ARG A 18 16.71 -39.46 0.74
C ARG A 18 16.50 -40.30 2.01
N ASN A 19 17.16 -41.45 2.09
CA ASN A 19 17.05 -42.34 3.24
C ASN A 19 17.67 -41.72 4.50
N ARG A 20 18.80 -41.03 4.37
CA ARG A 20 19.41 -40.25 5.48
C ARG A 20 18.51 -39.12 5.95
N LEU A 21 17.87 -38.39 5.04
CA LEU A 21 16.93 -37.31 5.39
C LEU A 21 15.69 -37.85 6.12
N LEU A 22 15.11 -38.95 5.64
CA LEU A 22 13.97 -39.59 6.30
C LEU A 22 14.35 -40.11 7.70
N ALA A 23 15.52 -40.73 7.84
CA ALA A 23 16.00 -41.21 9.14
C ALA A 23 16.26 -40.05 10.13
N LEU A 24 16.85 -38.95 9.67
CA LEU A 24 17.05 -37.76 10.49
C LEU A 24 15.70 -37.16 10.95
N ASP A 25 14.73 -37.09 10.04
CA ASP A 25 13.41 -36.53 10.30
C ASP A 25 12.60 -37.37 11.31
N SER A 26 12.72 -38.70 11.25
CA SER A 26 12.16 -39.60 12.26
C SER A 26 12.85 -39.44 13.62
N ARG A 27 14.19 -39.35 13.67
CA ARG A 27 14.92 -39.12 14.93
C ARG A 27 14.57 -37.79 15.59
N LEU A 28 14.42 -36.73 14.80
CA LEU A 28 13.99 -35.42 15.30
C LEU A 28 12.55 -35.45 15.82
N PHE A 29 11.67 -36.24 15.18
CA PHE A 29 10.33 -36.48 15.66
C PHE A 29 10.32 -37.25 17.00
N GLU A 30 11.04 -38.37 17.08
CA GLU A 30 11.15 -39.19 18.30
C GLU A 30 11.72 -38.36 19.46
N PHE A 31 12.80 -37.61 19.22
CA PHE A 31 13.35 -36.69 20.20
C PHE A 31 12.29 -35.70 20.71
N ALA A 32 11.53 -35.06 19.81
CA ALA A 32 10.48 -34.12 20.20
C ALA A 32 9.30 -34.78 20.92
N ALA A 33 8.99 -36.04 20.60
CA ALA A 33 7.92 -36.82 21.24
C ALA A 33 8.28 -37.21 22.68
N GLU A 34 9.54 -37.58 22.92
CA GLU A 34 10.07 -38.00 24.22
C GLU A 34 10.28 -36.83 25.20
N GLN A 35 10.46 -35.60 24.70
CA GLN A 35 10.61 -34.43 25.58
C GLN A 35 9.33 -34.14 26.38
N HIS A 36 9.50 -33.88 27.68
CA HIS A 36 8.40 -33.55 28.59
C HIS A 36 8.46 -32.08 29.00
N TRP A 37 7.47 -31.30 28.55
CA TRP A 37 7.39 -29.86 28.81
C TRP A 37 6.13 -29.53 29.64
N PRO A 38 6.25 -29.39 30.98
CA PRO A 38 5.11 -29.30 31.89
C PRO A 38 4.11 -28.19 31.54
N PHE A 39 4.60 -27.05 31.07
CA PHE A 39 3.78 -25.91 30.68
C PHE A 39 3.20 -26.02 29.27
N ALA A 40 3.82 -26.82 28.39
CA ALA A 40 3.43 -26.92 26.99
C ALA A 40 2.35 -28.00 26.75
N GLU A 41 2.30 -29.04 27.60
CA GLU A 41 1.33 -30.13 27.50
C GLU A 41 -0.14 -29.71 27.48
N PRO A 42 -0.62 -28.80 28.35
CA PRO A 42 -2.01 -28.33 28.29
C PRO A 42 -2.24 -27.23 27.23
N VAL A 43 -1.20 -26.51 26.81
CA VAL A 43 -1.30 -25.31 25.97
C VAL A 43 -1.20 -25.63 24.48
N LEU A 44 -0.20 -26.41 24.06
CA LEU A 44 0.05 -26.68 22.64
C LEU A 44 -1.10 -27.44 21.94
N PRO A 45 -1.76 -28.44 22.57
CA PRO A 45 -2.93 -29.08 21.96
C PRO A 45 -4.15 -28.15 21.84
N ARG A 46 -4.29 -27.16 22.75
CA ARG A 46 -5.33 -26.12 22.64
C ARG A 46 -5.01 -25.13 21.52
N LEU A 47 -3.75 -24.69 21.43
CA LEU A 47 -3.27 -23.80 20.38
C LEU A 47 -3.39 -24.44 18.98
N SER A 48 -3.06 -25.73 18.86
CA SER A 48 -3.25 -26.46 17.60
C SER A 48 -4.72 -26.53 17.19
N ARG A 49 -5.66 -26.56 18.15
CA ARG A 49 -7.10 -26.54 17.84
C ARG A 49 -7.59 -25.16 17.45
N SER A 50 -7.14 -24.09 18.12
CA SER A 50 -7.51 -22.72 17.74
C SER A 50 -6.94 -22.31 16.38
N ALA A 51 -5.85 -22.94 15.94
CA ALA A 51 -5.30 -22.76 14.60
C ALA A 51 -6.13 -23.44 13.48
N ASN A 52 -7.14 -24.25 13.82
CA ASN A 52 -8.04 -24.85 12.83
C ASN A 52 -8.86 -23.78 12.10
N HIS A 53 -9.08 -23.99 10.80
CA HIS A 53 -9.84 -23.09 9.91
C HIS A 53 -9.33 -21.64 9.86
N GLY A 54 -8.12 -21.37 10.37
CA GLY A 54 -7.55 -20.03 10.43
C GLY A 54 -8.13 -19.13 11.53
N LEU A 55 -8.94 -19.64 12.46
CA LEU A 55 -9.62 -18.84 13.48
C LEU A 55 -8.65 -18.01 14.32
N LEU A 56 -7.54 -18.60 14.77
CA LEU A 56 -6.46 -17.90 15.47
C LEU A 56 -5.92 -16.70 14.67
N TRP A 57 -5.74 -16.87 13.37
CA TRP A 57 -5.19 -15.84 12.49
C TRP A 57 -6.19 -14.72 12.21
N PHE A 58 -7.48 -15.05 12.06
CA PHE A 58 -8.55 -14.04 11.99
C PHE A 58 -8.67 -13.23 13.29
N ALA A 59 -8.58 -13.89 14.45
CA ALA A 59 -8.59 -13.20 15.74
C ALA A 59 -7.36 -12.31 15.92
N THR A 60 -6.17 -12.79 15.54
CA THR A 60 -4.92 -12.00 15.56
C THR A 60 -5.02 -10.79 14.64
N ALA A 61 -5.54 -10.97 13.42
CA ALA A 61 -5.77 -9.88 12.48
C ALA A 61 -6.78 -8.85 13.01
N ALA A 62 -7.85 -9.29 13.66
CA ALA A 62 -8.82 -8.40 14.29
C ALA A 62 -8.21 -7.60 15.45
N ALA A 63 -7.41 -8.24 16.32
CA ALA A 63 -6.71 -7.57 17.41
C ALA A 63 -5.70 -6.53 16.89
N MET A 64 -4.94 -6.85 15.84
CA MET A 64 -4.07 -5.89 15.16
C MET A 64 -4.87 -4.71 14.59
N ALA A 65 -5.99 -4.98 13.92
CA ALA A 65 -6.85 -3.94 13.35
C ALA A 65 -7.48 -3.04 14.44
N ALA A 66 -7.72 -3.57 15.64
CA ALA A 66 -8.24 -2.83 16.78
C ALA A 66 -7.28 -1.77 17.34
N SER A 67 -5.97 -1.87 17.05
CA SER A 67 -5.00 -0.80 17.38
C SER A 67 -5.25 0.51 16.62
N ARG A 68 -6.17 0.52 15.64
CA ARG A 68 -6.56 1.66 14.80
C ARG A 68 -5.43 2.35 14.03
N THR A 69 -4.22 1.80 14.05
CA THR A 69 -3.13 2.32 13.22
C THR A 69 -3.28 1.82 11.77
N PRO A 70 -3.12 2.69 10.76
CA PRO A 70 -3.16 2.28 9.35
C PRO A 70 -2.16 1.16 9.03
N ARG A 71 -0.97 1.22 9.64
CA ARG A 71 0.10 0.20 9.53
C ARG A 71 -0.38 -1.17 9.99
N ALA A 72 -1.00 -1.28 11.17
CA ALA A 72 -1.48 -2.56 11.68
C ALA A 72 -2.61 -3.15 10.82
N ARG A 73 -3.54 -2.31 10.34
CA ARG A 73 -4.63 -2.76 9.45
C ARG A 73 -4.10 -3.33 8.13
N ARG A 74 -3.10 -2.69 7.53
CA ARG A 74 -2.44 -3.19 6.30
C ARG A 74 -1.66 -4.46 6.56
N ALA A 75 -0.93 -4.53 7.68
CA ALA A 75 -0.19 -5.72 8.06
C ALA A 75 -1.13 -6.92 8.27
N ALA A 76 -2.25 -6.71 8.97
CA ALA A 76 -3.30 -7.71 9.14
C ALA A 76 -3.91 -8.15 7.80
N ALA A 77 -4.27 -7.21 6.93
CA ALA A 77 -4.82 -7.51 5.60
C ALA A 77 -3.84 -8.31 4.73
N ARG A 78 -2.55 -7.95 4.72
CA ARG A 78 -1.51 -8.69 4.00
C ARG A 78 -1.27 -10.07 4.59
N GLY A 79 -1.28 -10.20 5.92
CA GLY A 79 -1.22 -11.49 6.62
C GLY A 79 -2.36 -12.41 6.17
N LEU A 80 -3.60 -11.91 6.16
CA LEU A 80 -4.78 -12.67 5.73
C LEU A 80 -4.76 -13.03 4.23
N ALA A 81 -4.31 -12.11 3.38
CA ALA A 81 -4.15 -12.38 1.95
C ALA A 81 -3.09 -13.47 1.70
N SER A 82 -1.96 -13.40 2.42
CA SER A 82 -0.88 -14.39 2.34
C SER A 82 -1.35 -15.76 2.83
N LEU A 83 -2.07 -15.81 3.96
CA LEU A 83 -2.69 -17.03 4.48
C LEU A 83 -3.67 -17.64 3.49
N SER A 84 -4.53 -16.81 2.89
CA SER A 84 -5.52 -17.27 1.90
C SER A 84 -4.84 -17.88 0.68
N LEU A 85 -3.79 -17.22 0.15
CA LEU A 85 -3.02 -17.73 -0.97
C LEU A 85 -2.32 -19.05 -0.64
N ALA A 86 -1.66 -19.14 0.53
CA ALA A 86 -1.01 -20.36 0.99
C ALA A 86 -2.01 -21.52 1.15
N SER A 87 -3.18 -21.24 1.74
CA SER A 87 -4.25 -22.22 1.96
C SER A 87 -4.80 -22.73 0.63
N LEU A 88 -4.99 -21.85 -0.35
CA LEU A 88 -5.41 -22.23 -1.70
C LEU A 88 -4.35 -23.13 -2.35
N ALA A 89 -3.08 -22.71 -2.37
CA ALA A 89 -1.99 -23.47 -2.98
C ALA A 89 -1.81 -24.87 -2.38
N ILE A 90 -1.96 -25.02 -1.07
CA ILE A 90 -1.82 -26.31 -0.39
C ILE A 90 -2.99 -27.24 -0.68
N ASN A 91 -4.21 -26.71 -0.68
CA ASN A 91 -5.40 -27.52 -0.92
C ASN A 91 -5.54 -27.95 -2.38
N THR A 92 -5.02 -27.16 -3.34
CA THR A 92 -5.10 -27.48 -4.76
C THR A 92 -3.92 -28.31 -5.27
N LEU A 93 -2.70 -27.94 -4.88
CA LEU A 93 -1.46 -28.51 -5.41
C LEU A 93 -0.74 -29.35 -4.35
N GLY A 94 -0.52 -28.79 -3.16
CA GLY A 94 0.36 -29.39 -2.15
C GLY A 94 -0.08 -30.77 -1.66
N LYS A 95 -1.35 -30.96 -1.34
CA LYS A 95 -1.88 -32.25 -0.86
C LYS A 95 -1.85 -33.36 -1.92
N ARG A 96 -1.72 -33.01 -3.19
CA ARG A 96 -1.64 -33.96 -4.31
C ARG A 96 -0.19 -34.31 -4.70
N SER A 97 0.80 -33.61 -4.15
CA SER A 97 2.20 -33.74 -4.57
C SER A 97 2.92 -34.96 -3.99
N VAL A 98 2.72 -35.28 -2.70
CA VAL A 98 3.43 -36.39 -2.04
C VAL A 98 2.48 -37.17 -1.13
N ARG A 99 2.33 -38.48 -1.41
CA ARG A 99 1.61 -39.40 -0.53
C ARG A 99 2.54 -39.87 0.59
N ARG A 100 2.73 -39.01 1.60
CA ARG A 100 3.51 -39.34 2.79
C ARG A 100 2.59 -39.85 3.92
N PRO A 101 2.91 -40.99 4.56
CA PRO A 101 2.21 -41.43 5.77
C PRO A 101 2.50 -40.49 6.95
N ARG A 102 1.58 -40.43 7.92
CA ARG A 102 1.78 -39.66 9.16
C ARG A 102 2.72 -40.40 10.13
N PRO A 103 3.37 -39.69 11.08
CA PRO A 103 4.15 -40.34 12.13
C PRO A 103 3.32 -41.37 12.92
N VAL A 104 3.97 -42.42 13.38
CA VAL A 104 3.38 -43.39 14.32
C VAL A 104 3.30 -42.72 15.70
N LEU A 105 2.19 -42.91 16.40
CA LEU A 105 1.90 -42.20 17.65
C LEU A 105 2.37 -42.92 18.92
N ASP A 106 2.86 -44.16 18.81
CA ASP A 106 3.39 -44.95 19.94
C ASP A 106 4.37 -44.18 20.84
N PRO A 107 5.30 -43.34 20.33
CA PRO A 107 6.19 -42.55 21.18
C PRO A 107 5.55 -41.28 21.78
N VAL A 108 4.32 -40.93 21.40
CA VAL A 108 3.64 -39.69 21.83
C VAL A 108 2.69 -40.00 23.00
N PRO A 109 2.80 -39.30 24.14
CA PRO A 109 1.88 -39.49 25.26
C PRO A 109 0.40 -39.26 24.87
N PRO A 110 -0.55 -40.12 25.31
CA PRO A 110 -1.96 -40.02 24.93
C PRO A 110 -2.63 -38.67 25.22
N VAL A 111 -2.16 -37.96 26.27
CA VAL A 111 -2.64 -36.62 26.63
C VAL A 111 -2.38 -35.56 25.54
N ARG A 112 -1.39 -35.80 24.67
CA ARG A 112 -1.01 -34.90 23.57
C ARG A 112 -1.75 -35.22 22.26
N HIS A 113 -2.46 -36.34 22.19
CA HIS A 113 -3.19 -36.75 20.99
C HIS A 113 -4.34 -35.80 20.68
N LEU A 114 -4.49 -35.45 19.41
CA LEU A 114 -5.66 -34.72 18.96
C LEU A 114 -6.89 -35.65 18.98
N LYS A 115 -8.03 -35.14 19.47
CA LYS A 115 -9.31 -35.87 19.53
C LYS A 115 -9.78 -36.43 18.17
N ARG A 116 -9.40 -35.79 17.07
CA ARG A 116 -9.66 -36.27 15.70
C ARG A 116 -8.37 -36.21 14.92
N GLN A 117 -7.95 -37.36 14.40
CA GLN A 117 -6.75 -37.44 13.57
C GLN A 117 -7.08 -37.13 12.09
N PRO A 118 -6.20 -36.45 11.36
CA PRO A 118 -6.46 -36.14 9.96
C PRO A 118 -6.21 -37.38 9.08
N ILE A 119 -7.22 -37.77 8.29
CA ILE A 119 -7.17 -38.91 7.34
C ILE A 119 -6.44 -38.59 6.02
N THR A 120 -5.97 -37.36 5.84
CA THR A 120 -5.27 -36.92 4.61
C THR A 120 -3.75 -37.03 4.75
N THR A 121 -3.03 -36.95 3.63
CA THR A 121 -1.55 -37.01 3.57
C THR A 121 -0.88 -36.06 4.58
N SER A 122 0.29 -36.45 5.09
CA SER A 122 1.05 -35.64 6.06
C SER A 122 1.77 -34.46 5.41
N PHE A 123 2.09 -34.54 4.12
CA PHE A 123 2.89 -33.53 3.42
C PHE A 123 2.05 -32.64 2.48
N PRO A 124 2.30 -31.32 2.43
CA PRO A 124 2.98 -30.48 3.43
C PRO A 124 2.04 -30.11 4.60
N SER A 125 2.60 -29.60 5.70
CA SER A 125 1.80 -29.16 6.86
C SER A 125 1.02 -27.87 6.57
N GLY A 126 -0.30 -27.97 6.44
CA GLY A 126 -1.19 -26.83 6.20
C GLY A 126 -1.16 -25.77 7.32
N HIS A 127 -1.22 -26.18 8.58
CA HIS A 127 -1.16 -25.24 9.73
C HIS A 127 0.15 -24.46 9.77
N SER A 128 1.28 -25.14 9.51
CA SER A 128 2.61 -24.52 9.50
C SER A 128 2.73 -23.51 8.37
N ALA A 129 2.15 -23.83 7.20
CA ALA A 129 2.12 -22.91 6.09
C ALA A 129 1.22 -21.69 6.32
N SER A 130 0.01 -21.88 6.86
CA SER A 130 -0.87 -20.76 7.22
C SER A 130 -0.20 -19.85 8.27
N ALA A 131 0.48 -20.44 9.26
CA ALA A 131 1.21 -19.70 10.29
C ALA A 131 2.36 -18.88 9.71
N ALA A 132 3.22 -19.52 8.91
CA ALA A 132 4.34 -18.84 8.27
C ALA A 132 3.88 -17.78 7.25
N ALA A 133 2.83 -18.06 6.47
CA ALA A 133 2.28 -17.11 5.52
C ALA A 133 1.74 -15.85 6.19
N PHE A 134 0.95 -16.03 7.27
CA PHE A 134 0.41 -14.90 8.02
C PHE A 134 1.53 -14.07 8.67
N ALA A 135 2.43 -14.72 9.43
CA ALA A 135 3.51 -14.03 10.14
C ALA A 135 4.49 -13.34 9.17
N THR A 136 4.87 -13.99 8.06
CA THR A 136 5.74 -13.39 7.03
C THR A 136 5.02 -12.23 6.33
N GLY A 137 3.74 -12.40 5.98
CA GLY A 137 2.94 -11.33 5.36
C GLY A 137 2.80 -10.10 6.25
N VAL A 138 2.62 -10.29 7.56
CA VAL A 138 2.63 -9.22 8.57
C VAL A 138 4.02 -8.58 8.67
N ALA A 139 5.09 -9.37 8.78
CA ALA A 139 6.45 -8.89 8.93
C ALA A 139 6.94 -8.06 7.72
N LEU A 140 6.53 -8.45 6.51
CA LEU A 140 6.84 -7.71 5.28
C LEU A 140 6.20 -6.31 5.24
N GLU A 141 5.07 -6.10 5.94
CA GLU A 141 4.45 -4.77 6.04
C GLU A 141 4.87 -4.01 7.30
N SER A 142 5.11 -4.71 8.42
CA SER A 142 5.55 -4.14 9.67
C SER A 142 6.43 -5.13 10.44
N PRO A 143 7.76 -4.90 10.48
CA PRO A 143 8.68 -5.77 11.22
C PRO A 143 8.34 -5.90 12.70
N ALA A 144 7.88 -4.81 13.33
CA ALA A 144 7.49 -4.80 14.76
C ALA A 144 6.28 -5.72 15.03
N TRP A 145 5.22 -5.62 14.22
CA TRP A 145 4.08 -6.56 14.33
C TRP A 145 4.47 -7.98 13.92
N GLY A 146 5.37 -8.13 12.94
CA GLY A 146 5.93 -9.41 12.55
C GLY A 146 6.63 -10.10 13.72
N ALA A 147 7.48 -9.36 14.44
CA ALA A 147 8.16 -9.84 15.64
C ALA A 147 7.17 -10.20 16.76
N ALA A 148 6.08 -9.45 16.92
CA ALA A 148 5.04 -9.78 17.89
C ALA A 148 4.26 -11.06 17.54
N VAL A 149 4.01 -11.32 16.25
CA VAL A 149 3.23 -12.48 15.77
C VAL A 149 4.10 -13.75 15.61
N ALA A 150 5.40 -13.59 15.35
CA ALA A 150 6.32 -14.70 15.06
C ALA A 150 6.36 -15.78 16.17
N PRO A 151 6.38 -15.47 17.48
CA PRO A 151 6.35 -16.49 18.52
C PRO A 151 5.08 -17.35 18.49
N VAL A 152 3.93 -16.77 18.15
CA VAL A 152 2.65 -17.49 18.02
C VAL A 152 2.72 -18.43 16.82
N ALA A 153 3.21 -17.96 15.67
CA ALA A 153 3.39 -18.79 14.48
C ALA A 153 4.37 -19.94 14.69
N TRP A 154 5.48 -19.67 15.35
CA TRP A 154 6.45 -20.69 15.76
C TRP A 154 5.81 -21.75 16.66
N SER A 155 5.05 -21.32 17.67
CA SER A 155 4.36 -22.22 18.60
C SER A 155 3.32 -23.11 17.90
N VAL A 156 2.58 -22.56 16.93
CA VAL A 156 1.64 -23.34 16.10
C VAL A 156 2.40 -24.37 15.27
N ALA A 157 3.49 -24.00 14.60
CA ALA A 157 4.30 -24.93 13.81
C ALA A 157 4.89 -26.06 14.68
N LEU A 158 5.49 -25.71 15.82
CA LEU A 158 6.07 -26.66 16.77
C LEU A 158 5.02 -27.61 17.35
N SER A 159 3.81 -27.13 17.63
CA SER A 159 2.72 -27.97 18.14
C SER A 159 2.37 -29.13 17.20
N ARG A 160 2.63 -29.01 15.89
CA ARG A 160 2.34 -30.07 14.90
C ARG A 160 3.29 -31.26 14.99
N VAL A 161 4.56 -31.01 15.36
CA VAL A 161 5.51 -32.07 15.67
C VAL A 161 5.18 -32.65 17.04
N TYR A 162 4.99 -31.79 18.04
CA TYR A 162 4.73 -32.16 19.43
C TYR A 162 3.48 -33.03 19.63
N THR A 163 2.43 -32.80 18.83
CA THR A 163 1.17 -33.58 18.90
C THR A 163 1.19 -34.85 18.04
N GLY A 164 2.32 -35.19 17.42
CA GLY A 164 2.45 -36.47 16.71
C GLY A 164 1.92 -36.47 15.26
N VAL A 165 1.44 -35.33 14.75
CA VAL A 165 0.63 -35.30 13.52
C VAL A 165 1.43 -35.05 12.24
N HIS A 166 2.65 -34.53 12.36
CA HIS A 166 3.55 -34.22 11.25
C HIS A 166 5.01 -34.44 11.64
N PHE A 167 5.83 -34.79 10.66
CA PHE A 167 7.27 -34.78 10.84
C PHE A 167 7.83 -33.34 10.76
N PRO A 168 9.01 -33.06 11.37
CA PRO A 168 9.67 -31.76 11.25
C PRO A 168 9.82 -31.24 9.81
N SER A 169 10.14 -32.12 8.86
CA SER A 169 10.26 -31.70 7.46
C SER A 169 8.92 -31.34 6.80
N ASP A 170 7.78 -31.92 7.23
CA ASP A 170 6.45 -31.51 6.77
C ASP A 170 6.14 -30.07 7.22
N VAL A 171 6.56 -29.74 8.44
CA VAL A 171 6.42 -28.42 9.07
C VAL A 171 7.31 -27.41 8.36
N LEU A 172 8.58 -27.74 8.11
CA LEU A 172 9.52 -26.90 7.38
C LEU A 172 9.05 -26.62 5.95
N ALA A 173 8.64 -27.66 5.22
CA ALA A 173 8.12 -27.50 3.86
C ALA A 173 6.84 -26.64 3.83
N GLY A 174 5.94 -26.85 4.80
CA GLY A 174 4.78 -25.98 4.99
C GLY A 174 5.20 -24.53 5.22
N ALA A 175 6.14 -24.28 6.13
CA ALA A 175 6.61 -22.94 6.45
C ALA A 175 7.25 -22.22 5.24
N VAL A 176 8.07 -22.92 4.45
CA VAL A 176 8.69 -22.40 3.23
C VAL A 176 7.63 -22.03 2.19
N LEU A 177 6.65 -22.91 1.95
CA LEU A 177 5.55 -22.62 1.03
C LEU A 177 4.70 -21.43 1.51
N GLY A 178 4.45 -21.35 2.82
CA GLY A 178 3.74 -20.23 3.43
C GLY A 178 4.47 -18.90 3.24
N ALA A 179 5.77 -18.86 3.55
CA ALA A 179 6.60 -17.68 3.33
C ALA A 179 6.64 -17.30 1.84
N GLY A 180 6.79 -18.27 0.94
CA GLY A 180 6.74 -18.07 -0.52
C GLY A 180 5.43 -17.42 -0.98
N ALA A 181 4.28 -17.85 -0.45
CA ALA A 181 2.99 -17.22 -0.72
C ALA A 181 2.95 -15.75 -0.25
N ALA A 182 3.53 -15.44 0.91
CA ALA A 182 3.64 -14.05 1.38
C ALA A 182 4.50 -13.17 0.45
N PHE A 183 5.61 -13.70 -0.06
CA PHE A 183 6.43 -13.00 -1.06
C PHE A 183 5.71 -12.83 -2.41
N ALA A 184 4.90 -13.81 -2.83
CA ALA A 184 4.05 -13.69 -4.01
C ALA A 184 2.95 -12.61 -3.81
N VAL A 185 2.33 -12.54 -2.64
CA VAL A 185 1.41 -11.44 -2.31
C VAL A 185 2.14 -10.09 -2.33
N ARG A 186 3.37 -10.01 -1.82
CA ARG A 186 4.18 -8.78 -1.88
C ARG A 186 4.52 -8.36 -3.31
N SER A 187 4.74 -9.27 -4.24
CA SER A 187 5.01 -8.91 -5.65
C SER A 187 3.75 -8.39 -6.36
N LEU A 188 2.58 -8.95 -6.04
CA LEU A 188 1.28 -8.53 -6.57
C LEU A 188 0.77 -7.24 -5.91
N VAL A 189 0.97 -7.10 -4.60
CA VAL A 189 0.56 -5.96 -3.77
C VAL A 189 1.79 -5.45 -2.99
N PRO A 190 2.58 -4.56 -3.60
CA PRO A 190 3.81 -4.04 -3.02
C PRO A 190 3.61 -3.41 -1.65
N THR A 191 4.63 -3.51 -0.80
CA THR A 191 4.63 -2.90 0.53
C THR A 191 4.74 -1.38 0.41
N ARG A 192 4.25 -0.65 1.42
CA ARG A 192 4.35 0.82 1.45
C ARG A 192 5.79 1.31 1.36
N ALA A 193 6.73 0.64 2.01
CA ALA A 193 8.16 0.95 1.92
C ALA A 193 8.70 0.85 0.47
N GLN A 194 8.19 -0.10 -0.33
CA GLN A 194 8.52 -0.20 -1.76
C GLN A 194 7.76 0.81 -2.64
N ALA A 195 6.79 1.53 -2.06
CA ALA A 195 5.99 2.52 -2.76
C ALA A 195 6.49 3.95 -2.55
N VAL A 196 7.38 4.20 -1.59
CA VAL A 196 7.98 5.53 -1.39
C VAL A 196 9.02 5.78 -2.48
N PRO A 197 8.90 6.85 -3.29
CA PRO A 197 9.91 7.26 -4.26
C PRO A 197 11.29 7.47 -3.60
N PRO A 198 12.41 7.40 -4.31
CA PRO A 198 13.74 7.70 -3.77
C PRO A 198 13.81 9.07 -3.08
N ALA A 199 14.60 9.16 -2.00
CA ALA A 199 14.75 10.39 -1.22
C ALA A 199 15.86 11.30 -1.79
N ARG A 200 15.67 11.78 -3.02
CA ARG A 200 16.64 12.65 -3.71
C ARG A 200 15.95 13.73 -4.56
N PRO A 201 16.60 14.89 -4.77
CA PRO A 201 17.84 15.31 -4.09
C PRO A 201 17.57 15.69 -2.63
N ARG A 202 18.57 15.46 -1.77
CA ARG A 202 18.50 15.87 -0.36
C ARG A 202 18.61 17.39 -0.27
N ALA A 203 17.92 17.96 0.70
CA ALA A 203 17.97 19.39 1.00
C ALA A 203 18.52 19.58 2.41
N GLU A 204 19.37 20.60 2.58
CA GLU A 204 19.75 21.06 3.90
C GLU A 204 18.64 21.95 4.45
N VAL A 205 18.10 21.56 5.61
CA VAL A 205 17.08 22.33 6.32
C VAL A 205 17.41 22.37 7.81
N PRO A 206 16.87 23.34 8.55
CA PRO A 206 17.00 23.37 10.00
C PRO A 206 16.57 22.08 10.70
N ALA A 207 17.45 21.49 11.51
CA ALA A 207 16.98 20.58 12.54
C ALA A 207 16.20 21.40 13.59
N LEU A 208 14.97 20.98 13.92
CA LEU A 208 14.15 21.62 14.95
C LEU A 208 13.95 20.65 16.11
N PRO A 209 14.86 20.63 17.11
CA PRO A 209 14.67 19.88 18.35
C PRO A 209 13.33 20.27 18.97
N ASP A 210 12.54 19.24 19.29
CA ASP A 210 11.20 19.37 19.88
C ASP A 210 10.22 20.30 19.17
N GLY A 211 10.50 20.68 17.92
CA GLY A 211 9.63 21.48 17.07
C GLY A 211 9.77 23.00 17.19
N ALA A 212 10.81 23.51 17.87
CA ALA A 212 10.99 24.95 18.03
C ALA A 212 11.09 25.68 16.67
N GLY A 213 10.16 26.61 16.39
CA GLY A 213 10.09 27.33 15.12
C GLY A 213 9.28 26.64 14.00
N LEU A 214 8.68 25.48 14.30
CA LEU A 214 7.66 24.85 13.47
C LEU A 214 6.29 25.43 13.83
N VAL A 215 5.56 25.94 12.83
CA VAL A 215 4.16 26.36 12.99
C VAL A 215 3.29 25.49 12.11
N VAL A 216 2.42 24.68 12.72
CA VAL A 216 1.57 23.71 12.02
C VAL A 216 0.13 24.21 11.98
N VAL A 217 -0.41 24.39 10.77
CA VAL A 217 -1.83 24.66 10.57
C VAL A 217 -2.57 23.32 10.39
N ALA A 218 -3.55 23.05 11.24
CA ALA A 218 -4.32 21.83 11.25
C ALA A 218 -5.78 22.10 10.89
N ASN A 219 -6.23 21.51 9.79
CA ASN A 219 -7.62 21.61 9.33
C ASN A 219 -8.51 20.68 10.19
N SER A 220 -9.41 21.25 11.01
CA SER A 220 -10.32 20.51 11.89
C SER A 220 -11.27 19.60 11.10
N GLY A 221 -11.75 20.06 9.94
CA GLY A 221 -12.66 19.34 9.05
C GLY A 221 -12.06 18.08 8.40
N SER A 222 -10.75 17.89 8.49
CA SER A 222 -10.07 16.67 8.01
C SER A 222 -9.96 15.56 9.06
N GLY A 223 -10.51 15.71 10.28
CA GLY A 223 -10.39 14.67 11.32
C GLY A 223 -9.00 14.59 11.95
N THR A 224 -8.36 15.74 12.13
CA THR A 224 -6.95 15.88 12.52
C THR A 224 -6.70 15.85 14.03
N ALA A 225 -7.76 15.87 14.86
CA ALA A 225 -7.67 16.02 16.32
C ALA A 225 -6.69 15.04 17.01
N ASP A 226 -6.75 13.74 16.70
CA ASP A 226 -5.84 12.73 17.27
C ASP A 226 -4.38 13.00 16.91
N ARG A 227 -4.15 13.47 15.67
CA ARG A 227 -2.81 13.76 15.15
C ARG A 227 -2.24 15.01 15.78
N VAL A 228 -3.06 16.05 15.94
CA VAL A 228 -2.69 17.26 16.65
C VAL A 228 -2.30 16.96 18.11
N ARG A 229 -3.09 16.15 18.82
CA ARG A 229 -2.74 15.69 20.18
C ARG A 229 -1.39 14.99 20.22
N THR A 230 -1.18 14.05 19.29
CA THR A 230 0.07 13.30 19.20
C THR A 230 1.24 14.20 18.82
N LEU A 231 1.03 15.19 17.96
CA LEU A 231 2.01 16.17 17.53
C LEU A 231 2.48 17.03 18.70
N ARG A 232 1.55 17.57 19.49
CA ARG A 232 1.87 18.34 20.72
C ARG A 232 2.69 17.52 21.72
N ALA A 233 2.44 16.21 21.83
CA ALA A 233 3.24 15.33 22.66
C ALA A 233 4.63 15.00 22.07
N GLY A 234 4.72 14.87 20.74
CA GLY A 234 5.95 14.49 20.04
C GLY A 234 6.90 15.65 19.73
N LEU A 235 6.38 16.86 19.58
CA LEU A 235 7.09 18.11 19.29
C LEU A 235 6.48 19.23 20.16
N PRO A 236 6.80 19.28 21.46
CA PRO A 236 6.14 20.16 22.43
C PRO A 236 6.38 21.66 22.22
N LEU A 237 7.43 22.05 21.48
CA LEU A 237 7.74 23.43 21.14
C LEU A 237 7.19 23.86 19.77
N ALA A 238 6.49 22.96 19.07
CA ALA A 238 5.80 23.32 17.83
C ALA A 238 4.52 24.12 18.16
N GLU A 239 4.32 25.23 17.46
CA GLU A 239 3.07 25.97 17.51
C GLU A 239 2.04 25.23 16.63
N VAL A 240 0.84 24.97 17.15
CA VAL A 240 -0.22 24.30 16.39
C VAL A 240 -1.48 25.15 16.39
N VAL A 241 -1.85 25.62 15.19
CA VAL A 241 -3.06 26.40 14.93
C VAL A 241 -4.11 25.48 14.34
N GLU A 242 -5.19 25.25 15.08
CA GLU A 242 -6.35 24.49 14.59
C GLU A 242 -7.36 25.49 14.01
N CYS A 243 -7.83 25.25 12.79
CA CYS A 243 -8.77 26.13 12.11
C CYS A 243 -9.81 25.36 11.30
N GLU A 244 -10.93 26.00 11.03
CA GLU A 244 -11.96 25.48 10.12
C GLU A 244 -11.47 25.51 8.66
N PRO A 245 -12.06 24.68 7.77
CA PRO A 245 -11.63 24.59 6.38
C PRO A 245 -11.52 25.94 5.64
N ASP A 246 -12.47 26.85 5.89
CA ASP A 246 -12.55 28.16 5.22
C ASP A 246 -11.45 29.12 5.68
N ASP A 247 -10.93 28.93 6.89
CA ASP A 247 -9.88 29.78 7.48
C ASP A 247 -8.46 29.30 7.13
N VAL A 248 -8.33 28.09 6.56
CA VAL A 248 -7.02 27.47 6.23
C VAL A 248 -6.11 28.42 5.44
N PRO A 249 -6.55 29.07 4.34
CA PRO A 249 -5.66 29.94 3.57
C PRO A 249 -5.13 31.12 4.41
N THR A 250 -6.01 31.72 5.21
CA THR A 250 -5.68 32.87 6.07
C THR A 250 -4.70 32.48 7.18
N GLU A 251 -4.93 31.34 7.84
CA GLU A 251 -4.06 30.87 8.91
C GLU A 251 -2.70 30.39 8.40
N LEU A 252 -2.64 29.82 7.19
CA LEU A 252 -1.36 29.47 6.55
C LEU A 252 -0.50 30.71 6.28
N GLU A 253 -1.10 31.80 5.80
CA GLU A 253 -0.37 33.06 5.58
C GLU A 253 0.17 33.66 6.88
N LYS A 254 -0.68 33.72 7.92
CA LYS A 254 -0.25 34.16 9.25
C LYS A 254 0.88 33.29 9.80
N ALA A 255 0.77 31.97 9.65
CA ALA A 255 1.78 31.02 10.09
C ALA A 255 3.11 31.25 9.36
N ALA A 256 3.08 31.38 8.03
CA ALA A 256 4.27 31.60 7.21
C ALA A 256 5.05 32.86 7.60
N ALA A 257 4.36 33.93 8.00
CA ALA A 257 5.02 35.19 8.41
C ALA A 257 5.93 35.06 9.65
N ARG A 258 5.73 34.05 10.51
CA ARG A 258 6.50 33.85 11.75
C ARG A 258 7.22 32.51 11.83
N ALA A 259 6.90 31.57 10.94
CA ALA A 259 7.45 30.23 10.96
C ALA A 259 8.88 30.19 10.40
N ARG A 260 9.76 29.41 11.03
CA ARG A 260 11.01 28.98 10.39
C ARG A 260 10.76 27.82 9.44
N VAL A 261 9.76 27.00 9.76
CA VAL A 261 9.26 25.89 8.95
C VAL A 261 7.75 25.90 9.00
N LEU A 262 7.10 25.91 7.85
CA LEU A 262 5.65 25.81 7.76
C LEU A 262 5.24 24.35 7.86
N GLY A 263 4.31 24.04 8.73
CA GLY A 263 3.71 22.72 8.86
C GLY A 263 2.24 22.72 8.49
N VAL A 264 1.75 21.58 8.00
CA VAL A 264 0.34 21.38 7.68
C VAL A 264 -0.14 20.01 8.14
N CYS A 265 -1.34 19.95 8.71
CA CYS A 265 -2.07 18.72 8.95
C CYS A 265 -3.46 18.80 8.28
N GLY A 266 -3.68 18.01 7.24
CA GLY A 266 -4.94 18.05 6.49
C GLY A 266 -4.99 17.08 5.31
N GLY A 267 -6.05 17.14 4.52
CA GLY A 267 -6.17 16.41 3.25
C GLY A 267 -5.32 17.01 2.13
N ASP A 268 -5.38 16.43 0.92
CA ASP A 268 -4.53 16.83 -0.21
C ASP A 268 -4.73 18.31 -0.62
N GLY A 269 -5.97 18.85 -0.56
CA GLY A 269 -6.23 20.27 -0.83
C GLY A 269 -5.60 21.22 0.20
N THR A 270 -5.72 20.93 1.50
CA THR A 270 -5.05 21.69 2.58
C THR A 270 -3.53 21.65 2.43
N VAL A 271 -2.98 20.50 2.05
CA VAL A 271 -1.54 20.34 1.80
C VAL A 271 -1.09 21.13 0.55
N ASN A 272 -1.92 21.16 -0.49
CA ASN A 272 -1.66 21.96 -1.70
C ASN A 272 -1.61 23.47 -1.37
N ALA A 273 -2.60 23.98 -0.63
CA ALA A 273 -2.62 25.37 -0.18
C ALA A 273 -1.38 25.72 0.66
N ALA A 274 -0.97 24.84 1.58
CA ALA A 274 0.23 25.03 2.38
C ALA A 274 1.51 25.03 1.53
N ALA A 275 1.59 24.19 0.50
CA ALA A 275 2.72 24.19 -0.43
C ALA A 275 2.79 25.47 -1.25
N GLU A 276 1.65 26.03 -1.66
CA GLU A 276 1.62 27.32 -2.38
C GLU A 276 2.11 28.47 -1.51
N VAL A 277 1.70 28.51 -0.25
CA VAL A 277 2.19 29.48 0.74
C VAL A 277 3.69 29.27 0.99
N ALA A 278 4.13 28.03 1.21
CA ALA A 278 5.54 27.71 1.42
C ALA A 278 6.43 28.15 0.25
N LEU A 279 5.98 27.95 -1.00
CA LEU A 279 6.70 28.42 -2.19
C LEU A 279 6.81 29.94 -2.25
N ARG A 280 5.74 30.67 -1.92
CA ARG A 280 5.73 32.14 -1.94
C ARG A 280 6.65 32.75 -0.89
N HIS A 281 6.72 32.13 0.29
CA HIS A 281 7.57 32.59 1.40
C HIS A 281 8.97 31.95 1.44
N GLY A 282 9.26 31.00 0.54
CA GLY A 282 10.54 30.29 0.51
C GLY A 282 10.80 29.39 1.73
N LEU A 283 9.74 28.87 2.36
CA LEU A 283 9.84 28.07 3.58
C LEU A 283 9.90 26.56 3.29
N PRO A 284 10.70 25.79 4.05
CA PRO A 284 10.55 24.35 4.09
C PRO A 284 9.17 23.94 4.62
N LEU A 285 8.61 22.87 4.06
CA LEU A 285 7.27 22.38 4.40
C LEU A 285 7.32 21.04 5.16
N ALA A 286 6.61 20.95 6.27
CA ALA A 286 6.40 19.74 7.06
C ALA A 286 4.95 19.25 6.90
N VAL A 287 4.75 18.05 6.34
CA VAL A 287 3.41 17.56 5.98
C VAL A 287 3.01 16.40 6.88
N LEU A 288 1.86 16.53 7.55
CA LEU A 288 1.22 15.46 8.32
C LEU A 288 -0.09 15.05 7.64
N PRO A 289 -0.29 13.76 7.29
CA PRO A 289 -1.51 13.31 6.63
C PRO A 289 -2.71 13.50 7.54
N GLY A 290 -3.73 14.25 7.11
CA GLY A 290 -4.95 14.49 7.87
C GLY A 290 -6.20 13.90 7.23
N GLY A 291 -6.30 13.89 5.89
CA GLY A 291 -7.52 13.49 5.17
C GLY A 291 -7.60 12.01 4.78
N THR A 292 -8.45 11.70 3.80
CA THR A 292 -8.76 10.32 3.37
C THR A 292 -7.65 9.69 2.52
N MET A 293 -7.06 10.47 1.61
CA MET A 293 -6.21 9.94 0.55
C MET A 293 -4.71 10.25 0.78
N ASN A 294 -4.36 11.48 1.15
CA ASN A 294 -3.03 11.95 1.59
C ASN A 294 -1.88 11.46 0.72
N HIS A 295 -2.06 11.47 -0.60
CA HIS A 295 -1.10 10.91 -1.55
C HIS A 295 0.29 11.50 -1.37
N PHE A 296 0.36 12.83 -1.22
CA PHE A 296 1.64 13.53 -1.12
C PHE A 296 2.40 13.17 0.16
N ALA A 297 1.75 13.22 1.33
CA ALA A 297 2.36 12.86 2.61
C ALA A 297 2.93 11.42 2.59
N TYR A 298 2.22 10.50 1.96
CA TYR A 298 2.64 9.11 1.84
C TYR A 298 3.79 8.91 0.85
N ASP A 299 3.85 9.68 -0.23
CA ASP A 299 5.01 9.69 -1.13
C ASP A 299 6.25 10.33 -0.47
N LEU A 300 6.06 11.15 0.57
CA LEU A 300 7.16 11.60 1.44
C LEU A 300 7.57 10.55 2.47
N GLY A 301 6.87 9.42 2.57
CA GLY A 301 7.11 8.41 3.60
C GLY A 301 6.61 8.80 5.00
N VAL A 302 5.77 9.84 5.11
CA VAL A 302 5.20 10.30 6.39
C VAL A 302 3.79 9.71 6.56
N GLU A 303 3.62 8.79 7.51
CA GLU A 303 2.31 8.18 7.82
C GLU A 303 1.73 8.67 9.14
N ASP A 304 2.60 8.93 10.11
CA ASP A 304 2.22 9.41 11.44
C ASP A 304 3.20 10.46 11.98
N VAL A 305 2.88 10.99 13.15
CA VAL A 305 3.67 12.02 13.82
C VAL A 305 5.09 11.57 14.12
N ARG A 306 5.35 10.26 14.33
CA ARG A 306 6.70 9.78 14.64
C ARG A 306 7.62 9.92 13.45
N ASP A 307 7.11 9.64 12.25
CA ASP A 307 7.86 9.81 11.01
C ASP A 307 8.23 11.29 10.79
N LEU A 308 7.25 12.18 10.96
CA LEU A 308 7.46 13.62 10.80
C LEU A 308 8.40 14.17 11.87
N ALA A 309 8.18 13.82 13.14
CA ALA A 309 8.99 14.28 14.26
C ALA A 309 10.44 13.82 14.14
N ARG A 310 10.68 12.58 13.65
CA ARG A 310 12.03 12.12 13.33
C ARG A 310 12.68 13.01 12.27
N ALA A 311 11.98 13.28 11.17
CA ALA A 311 12.53 14.08 10.08
C ALA A 311 12.84 15.51 10.52
N VAL A 312 11.89 16.14 11.23
CA VAL A 312 12.00 17.51 11.76
C VAL A 312 13.15 17.64 12.76
N ARG A 313 13.26 16.71 13.72
CA ARG A 313 14.34 16.73 14.73
C ARG A 313 15.74 16.59 14.13
N ARG A 314 15.85 15.90 13.00
CA ARG A 314 17.13 15.61 12.35
C ARG A 314 17.45 16.54 11.18
N GLY A 315 16.54 17.43 10.79
CA GLY A 315 16.70 18.24 9.59
C GLY A 315 16.72 17.40 8.31
N GLU A 316 16.01 16.28 8.29
CA GLU A 316 15.95 15.38 7.13
C GLU A 316 14.91 15.90 6.13
N ALA A 317 15.38 16.34 4.94
CA ALA A 317 14.53 16.87 3.89
C ALA A 317 15.02 16.54 2.48
N VAL A 318 14.11 16.70 1.52
CA VAL A 318 14.36 16.56 0.08
C VAL A 318 13.74 17.74 -0.68
N ARG A 319 14.23 18.01 -1.89
CA ARG A 319 13.54 18.90 -2.83
C ARG A 319 12.63 18.08 -3.74
N VAL A 320 11.43 18.58 -3.98
CA VAL A 320 10.45 17.93 -4.87
C VAL A 320 10.00 18.89 -5.94
N GLY A 321 9.62 18.34 -7.09
CA GLY A 321 9.03 19.12 -8.15
C GLY A 321 7.56 19.44 -7.88
N VAL A 322 7.10 20.58 -8.39
CA VAL A 322 5.72 21.05 -8.27
C VAL A 322 5.14 21.27 -9.66
N GLY A 323 3.92 20.81 -9.91
CA GLY A 323 3.18 21.16 -11.11
C GLY A 323 2.56 22.55 -10.96
N ARG A 324 2.59 23.36 -12.01
CA ARG A 324 1.92 24.66 -12.08
C ARG A 324 0.98 24.67 -13.28
N PHE A 325 -0.20 25.27 -13.11
CA PHE A 325 -1.07 25.61 -14.22
C PHE A 325 -1.25 27.12 -14.31
N THR A 326 -1.48 27.62 -15.53
CA THR A 326 -1.77 29.03 -15.80
C THR A 326 -2.77 29.13 -16.93
N CYS A 327 -3.81 29.95 -16.73
CA CYS A 327 -4.91 30.18 -17.65
C CYS A 327 -5.38 31.63 -17.49
N GLY A 328 -4.98 32.51 -18.42
CA GLY A 328 -5.18 33.95 -18.25
C GLY A 328 -4.54 34.45 -16.94
N ASP A 329 -5.33 35.15 -16.12
CA ASP A 329 -4.91 35.62 -14.79
C ASP A 329 -4.96 34.55 -13.70
N THR A 330 -5.63 33.43 -13.97
CA THR A 330 -5.76 32.32 -13.02
C THR A 330 -4.52 31.44 -13.06
N ARG A 331 -3.90 31.25 -11.89
CA ARG A 331 -2.76 30.34 -11.71
C ARG A 331 -2.92 29.54 -10.42
N GLY A 332 -2.34 28.35 -10.40
CA GLY A 332 -2.29 27.52 -9.21
C GLY A 332 -1.26 26.40 -9.35
N ILE A 333 -1.09 25.63 -8.28
CA ILE A 333 -0.13 24.52 -8.24
C ILE A 333 -0.82 23.17 -8.02
N PHE A 334 -0.11 22.09 -8.35
CA PHE A 334 -0.49 20.72 -8.04
C PHE A 334 0.73 19.89 -7.66
N LEU A 335 0.63 19.25 -6.51
CA LEU A 335 1.60 18.33 -5.95
C LEU A 335 1.41 16.91 -6.47
N ASN A 336 0.19 16.45 -6.75
CA ASN A 336 -0.04 15.09 -7.25
C ASN A 336 -0.50 15.10 -8.70
N THR A 337 -1.68 15.64 -8.98
CA THR A 337 -2.32 15.48 -10.29
C THR A 337 -3.17 16.67 -10.67
N CYS A 338 -3.13 17.03 -11.95
CA CYS A 338 -4.02 17.98 -12.61
C CYS A 338 -4.78 17.25 -13.71
N SER A 339 -6.05 17.56 -13.93
CA SER A 339 -6.85 16.94 -14.98
C SER A 339 -7.89 17.88 -15.57
N LEU A 340 -8.17 17.68 -16.86
CA LEU A 340 -9.20 18.39 -17.62
C LEU A 340 -10.21 17.38 -18.17
N GLY A 341 -11.48 17.75 -18.10
CA GLY A 341 -12.59 17.06 -18.73
C GLY A 341 -13.35 16.17 -17.78
N VAL A 342 -13.56 14.92 -18.17
CA VAL A 342 -14.55 14.05 -17.52
C VAL A 342 -14.13 13.57 -16.12
N TYR A 343 -12.86 13.74 -15.76
CA TYR A 343 -12.35 13.33 -14.45
C TYR A 343 -12.90 14.12 -13.26
N PRO A 344 -12.96 15.46 -13.27
CA PRO A 344 -13.66 16.24 -12.24
C PRO A 344 -15.08 15.74 -11.95
N GLU A 345 -15.87 15.44 -12.99
CA GLU A 345 -17.24 14.91 -12.85
C GLU A 345 -17.24 13.52 -12.21
N LEU A 346 -16.30 12.64 -12.62
CA LEU A 346 -16.13 11.32 -12.03
C LEU A 346 -15.78 11.36 -10.55
N VAL A 347 -14.90 12.28 -10.15
CA VAL A 347 -14.49 12.44 -8.74
C VAL A 347 -15.67 12.94 -7.92
N ARG A 348 -16.40 13.97 -8.39
CA ARG A 348 -17.59 14.51 -7.71
C ARG A 348 -18.66 13.43 -7.51
N GLU A 349 -19.06 12.73 -8.58
CA GLU A 349 -20.04 11.63 -8.49
C GLU A 349 -19.55 10.50 -7.55
N ARG A 350 -18.25 10.18 -7.59
CA ARG A 350 -17.70 9.16 -6.68
C ARG A 350 -17.81 9.63 -5.22
N GLU A 351 -17.52 10.88 -4.91
CA GLU A 351 -17.59 11.40 -3.54
C GLU A 351 -19.02 11.39 -3.00
N ASP A 352 -19.99 11.82 -3.81
CA ASP A 352 -21.42 11.81 -3.45
C ASP A 352 -21.91 10.41 -3.08
N TRP A 353 -21.51 9.42 -3.87
CA TRP A 353 -21.89 8.02 -3.65
C TRP A 353 -21.02 7.30 -2.62
N SER A 354 -19.80 7.76 -2.38
CA SER A 354 -18.86 7.09 -1.47
C SER A 354 -19.42 6.94 -0.07
N ARG A 355 -20.22 7.92 0.38
CA ARG A 355 -20.90 7.92 1.68
C ARG A 355 -22.00 6.87 1.79
N ARG A 356 -22.60 6.44 0.68
CA ARG A 356 -23.74 5.52 0.64
C ARG A 356 -23.36 4.08 0.36
N ILE A 357 -22.42 3.85 -0.57
CA ILE A 357 -22.09 2.52 -1.08
C ILE A 357 -20.60 2.15 -0.97
N GLY A 358 -19.80 3.01 -0.33
CA GLY A 358 -18.36 2.80 -0.17
C GLY A 358 -17.55 3.19 -1.42
N GLY A 359 -16.25 3.43 -1.23
CA GLY A 359 -15.42 4.14 -2.23
C GLY A 359 -15.15 3.40 -3.55
N TRP A 360 -15.10 2.06 -3.56
CA TRP A 360 -14.89 1.29 -4.80
C TRP A 360 -16.17 1.13 -5.62
N PRO A 361 -17.33 0.72 -5.03
CA PRO A 361 -18.60 0.70 -5.75
C PRO A 361 -19.01 2.08 -6.27
N ALA A 362 -18.76 3.13 -5.49
CA ALA A 362 -19.02 4.52 -5.91
C ALA A 362 -18.20 4.93 -7.14
N GLY A 363 -16.94 4.49 -7.24
CA GLY A 363 -16.11 4.76 -8.42
C GLY A 363 -16.65 4.10 -9.69
N VAL A 364 -17.16 2.86 -9.59
CA VAL A 364 -17.77 2.14 -10.72
C VAL A 364 -19.09 2.81 -11.15
N LEU A 365 -19.92 3.20 -10.19
CA LEU A 365 -21.19 3.88 -10.47
C LEU A 365 -20.97 5.26 -11.11
N ALA A 366 -20.03 6.05 -10.58
CA ALA A 366 -19.64 7.34 -11.13
C ALA A 366 -19.17 7.18 -12.59
N ALA A 367 -18.29 6.20 -12.84
CA ALA A 367 -17.85 5.88 -14.20
C ALA A 367 -19.03 5.58 -15.13
N LEU A 368 -19.95 4.70 -14.73
CA LEU A 368 -21.11 4.33 -15.55
C LEU A 368 -22.04 5.51 -15.83
N ARG A 369 -22.29 6.38 -14.84
CA ARG A 369 -23.18 7.53 -14.99
C ARG A 369 -22.60 8.59 -15.91
N VAL A 370 -21.38 9.00 -15.65
CA VAL A 370 -20.69 10.03 -16.43
C VAL A 370 -20.49 9.54 -17.88
N LEU A 371 -20.21 8.24 -18.08
CA LEU A 371 -20.13 7.66 -19.43
C LEU A 371 -21.48 7.56 -20.15
N ARG A 372 -22.60 7.53 -19.42
CA ARG A 372 -23.96 7.53 -19.98
C ARG A 372 -24.51 8.94 -20.18
N ALA A 373 -23.94 9.96 -19.54
CA ALA A 373 -24.47 11.31 -19.50
C ALA A 373 -24.33 12.11 -20.82
N HIS A 374 -23.86 11.52 -21.94
CA HIS A 374 -23.74 12.19 -23.25
C HIS A 374 -22.90 13.49 -23.24
N GLY A 375 -22.00 13.69 -22.26
CA GLY A 375 -21.03 14.79 -22.29
C GLY A 375 -20.19 14.74 -23.55
N HIS A 376 -20.20 15.81 -24.35
CA HIS A 376 -19.39 15.89 -25.56
C HIS A 376 -17.90 15.95 -25.19
N PRO A 377 -17.00 15.31 -25.97
CA PRO A 377 -15.57 15.49 -25.77
C PRO A 377 -15.23 16.98 -25.85
N MET A 378 -14.43 17.48 -24.92
CA MET A 378 -13.91 18.84 -25.01
C MET A 378 -13.06 18.98 -26.27
N GLU A 379 -13.19 20.10 -26.97
CA GLU A 379 -12.22 20.45 -27.99
C GLU A 379 -10.99 21.04 -27.31
N ALA A 380 -9.83 20.54 -27.70
CA ALA A 380 -8.56 21.05 -27.24
C ALA A 380 -7.56 20.96 -28.38
N GLU A 381 -6.79 22.02 -28.54
CA GLU A 381 -5.77 22.14 -29.55
C GLU A 381 -4.40 21.77 -28.98
N PHE A 382 -3.74 20.83 -29.65
CA PHE A 382 -2.37 20.44 -29.35
C PHE A 382 -1.50 20.70 -30.56
N ARG A 383 -0.49 21.57 -30.42
CA ARG A 383 0.49 21.89 -31.48
C ARG A 383 -0.18 22.28 -32.81
N GLY A 384 -1.17 23.17 -32.80
CA GLY A 384 -1.82 23.62 -34.05
C GLY A 384 -2.98 22.74 -34.53
N ARG A 385 -3.34 21.67 -33.82
CA ARG A 385 -4.37 20.70 -34.26
C ARG A 385 -5.43 20.49 -33.19
N ALA A 386 -6.66 20.93 -33.49
CA ALA A 386 -7.84 20.66 -32.69
C ALA A 386 -8.13 19.16 -32.67
N ARG A 387 -8.33 18.60 -31.48
CA ARG A 387 -8.72 17.21 -31.28
C ARG A 387 -9.78 17.10 -30.19
N PRO A 388 -10.83 16.29 -30.38
CA PRO A 388 -11.76 15.99 -29.32
C PRO A 388 -11.07 15.16 -28.24
N LEU A 389 -11.16 15.58 -26.98
CA LEU A 389 -10.65 14.86 -25.81
C LEU A 389 -11.76 14.53 -24.82
N TRP A 390 -11.68 13.37 -24.20
CA TRP A 390 -12.49 13.05 -23.02
C TRP A 390 -11.78 13.39 -21.72
N LEU A 391 -10.47 13.16 -21.72
CA LEU A 391 -9.65 13.28 -20.53
C LEU A 391 -8.26 13.71 -20.93
N LEU A 392 -7.78 14.75 -20.27
CA LEU A 392 -6.35 15.01 -20.13
C LEU A 392 -6.01 14.87 -18.66
N PHE A 393 -5.03 14.03 -18.37
CA PHE A 393 -4.49 13.83 -17.04
C PHE A 393 -3.01 14.19 -17.07
N ALA A 394 -2.56 15.00 -16.12
CA ALA A 394 -1.17 15.38 -15.93
C ALA A 394 -0.76 15.03 -14.50
N GLY A 395 0.06 13.99 -14.35
CA GLY A 395 0.67 13.63 -13.08
C GLY A 395 1.96 14.43 -12.83
N ASN A 396 2.14 14.93 -11.60
CA ASN A 396 3.37 15.58 -11.16
C ASN A 396 4.43 14.51 -10.83
N GLY A 397 5.24 14.17 -11.82
CA GLY A 397 6.19 13.06 -11.80
C GLY A 397 5.71 11.85 -12.60
N THR A 398 6.61 10.90 -12.79
CA THR A 398 6.37 9.70 -13.61
C THR A 398 5.61 8.61 -12.86
N TYR A 399 4.46 8.19 -13.39
CA TYR A 399 3.61 7.15 -12.77
C TYR A 399 3.85 5.75 -13.37
N HIS A 400 4.22 4.78 -12.54
CA HIS A 400 4.40 3.39 -12.95
C HIS A 400 3.07 2.61 -12.85
N ARG A 401 2.42 2.43 -14.02
CA ARG A 401 1.10 1.81 -14.26
C ARG A 401 -0.08 2.64 -13.73
N MET A 402 -1.00 2.97 -14.63
CA MET A 402 -2.40 3.21 -14.26
C MET A 402 -3.11 1.89 -14.52
N GLY A 403 -3.45 1.18 -13.44
CA GLY A 403 -4.38 0.06 -13.44
C GLY A 403 -5.62 0.46 -12.65
N LEU A 404 -6.48 -0.50 -12.29
CA LEU A 404 -7.53 -0.32 -11.26
C LEU A 404 -6.98 0.01 -9.85
N ALA A 405 -5.67 0.24 -9.72
CA ALA A 405 -4.96 0.60 -8.49
C ALA A 405 -4.24 1.95 -8.67
N PRO A 406 -4.10 2.76 -7.61
CA PRO A 406 -3.40 4.05 -7.66
C PRO A 406 -2.00 3.89 -8.24
N GLY A 407 -1.69 4.67 -9.28
CA GLY A 407 -0.36 4.68 -9.89
C GLY A 407 0.68 5.21 -8.90
N ARG A 408 1.90 4.66 -8.96
CA ARG A 408 3.02 5.05 -8.07
C ARG A 408 3.96 6.02 -8.76
N ARG A 409 4.40 7.06 -8.06
CA ARG A 409 5.46 7.95 -8.55
C ARG A 409 6.82 7.27 -8.43
N VAL A 410 7.64 7.40 -9.47
CA VAL A 410 9.00 6.84 -9.49
C VAL A 410 9.96 7.75 -8.76
N ASP A 411 9.85 9.06 -8.96
CA ASP A 411 10.68 10.09 -8.34
C ASP A 411 9.88 11.40 -8.27
N LEU A 412 9.95 12.09 -7.14
CA LEU A 412 9.27 13.37 -6.92
C LEU A 412 10.02 14.54 -7.59
N ALA A 413 11.31 14.36 -7.89
CA ALA A 413 12.20 15.37 -8.46
C ALA A 413 12.60 15.10 -9.93
N ASP A 414 11.89 14.21 -10.63
CA ASP A 414 12.22 13.80 -12.02
C ASP A 414 12.13 14.91 -13.09
N GLY A 415 11.67 16.11 -12.73
CA GLY A 415 11.54 17.23 -13.66
C GLY A 415 10.52 17.02 -14.78
N GLN A 416 9.61 16.04 -14.68
CA GLN A 416 8.65 15.72 -15.73
C GLN A 416 7.19 15.69 -15.23
N LEU A 417 6.27 15.98 -16.15
CA LEU A 417 4.85 15.68 -16.05
C LEU A 417 4.55 14.40 -16.85
N ASP A 418 3.82 13.46 -16.26
CA ASP A 418 3.26 12.31 -16.98
C ASP A 418 1.89 12.69 -17.53
N VAL A 419 1.85 13.03 -18.82
CA VAL A 419 0.63 13.50 -19.51
C VAL A 419 0.00 12.34 -20.26
N ARG A 420 -1.28 12.09 -19.96
CA ARG A 420 -2.09 11.06 -20.59
C ARG A 420 -3.36 11.66 -21.14
N VAL A 421 -3.67 11.30 -22.36
CA VAL A 421 -4.81 11.85 -23.09
C VAL A 421 -5.66 10.70 -23.59
N VAL A 422 -6.97 10.81 -23.40
CA VAL A 422 -7.97 9.90 -23.98
C VAL A 422 -8.73 10.66 -25.05
N HIS A 423 -8.56 10.23 -26.31
CA HIS A 423 -9.15 10.90 -27.45
C HIS A 423 -10.62 10.54 -27.64
N GLY A 424 -11.42 11.53 -28.06
CA GLY A 424 -12.81 11.37 -28.47
C GLY A 424 -13.00 10.34 -29.58
N GLY A 425 -14.10 9.58 -29.47
CA GLY A 425 -14.53 8.64 -30.49
C GLY A 425 -15.69 7.74 -30.03
N ARG A 426 -16.08 6.78 -30.88
CA ARG A 426 -17.17 5.84 -30.58
C ARG A 426 -16.82 4.95 -29.38
N ARG A 427 -17.74 4.83 -28.41
CA ARG A 427 -17.64 4.03 -27.16
C ARG A 427 -16.56 4.50 -26.16
N PRO A 428 -16.74 5.64 -25.47
CA PRO A 428 -15.76 6.20 -24.52
C PRO A 428 -15.43 5.26 -23.35
N ALA A 429 -16.41 4.45 -22.90
CA ALA A 429 -16.23 3.48 -21.82
C ALA A 429 -15.13 2.44 -22.12
N LEU A 430 -15.14 1.88 -23.33
CA LEU A 430 -14.16 0.87 -23.75
C LEU A 430 -12.76 1.49 -23.89
N ARG A 431 -12.68 2.75 -24.34
CA ARG A 431 -11.41 3.48 -24.48
C ARG A 431 -10.81 3.86 -23.13
N LEU A 432 -11.62 4.30 -22.17
CA LEU A 432 -11.17 4.55 -20.79
C LEU A 432 -10.70 3.26 -20.11
N LEU A 433 -11.44 2.16 -20.28
CA LEU A 433 -11.03 0.86 -19.77
C LEU A 433 -9.71 0.39 -20.42
N ALA A 434 -9.58 0.53 -21.74
CA ALA A 434 -8.35 0.20 -22.45
C ALA A 434 -7.18 1.07 -21.98
N ALA A 435 -7.39 2.38 -21.78
CA ALA A 435 -6.37 3.29 -21.25
C ALA A 435 -5.96 2.94 -19.82
N ALA A 436 -6.90 2.52 -18.97
CA ALA A 436 -6.64 2.05 -17.61
C ALA A 436 -5.97 0.66 -17.57
N LEU A 437 -5.92 -0.07 -18.68
CA LEU A 437 -5.18 -1.34 -18.79
C LEU A 437 -3.85 -1.16 -19.53
N ALA A 438 -3.64 -0.02 -20.19
CA ALA A 438 -2.48 0.23 -21.03
C ALA A 438 -1.23 0.62 -20.22
N GLY A 439 -0.07 0.16 -20.69
CA GLY A 439 1.22 0.44 -20.07
C GLY A 439 1.67 1.91 -20.18
N PRO A 440 2.74 2.30 -19.45
CA PRO A 440 3.16 3.69 -19.25
C PRO A 440 3.51 4.48 -20.52
N LEU A 441 3.80 3.81 -21.63
CA LEU A 441 4.28 4.42 -22.88
C LEU A 441 3.55 3.84 -24.09
N THR A 442 2.22 3.80 -24.03
CA THR A 442 1.39 3.31 -25.11
C THR A 442 0.81 4.46 -25.93
N ARG A 443 1.03 4.43 -27.24
CA ARG A 443 0.30 5.27 -28.20
C ARG A 443 -0.69 4.38 -28.93
N SER A 444 -1.97 4.75 -28.89
CA SER A 444 -3.03 4.11 -29.64
C SER A 444 -3.99 5.16 -30.20
N PRO A 445 -4.85 4.82 -31.16
CA PRO A 445 -5.88 5.73 -31.65
C PRO A 445 -6.86 6.22 -30.56
N ALA A 446 -6.91 5.55 -29.41
CA ALA A 446 -7.78 5.87 -28.28
C ALA A 446 -7.07 6.61 -27.14
N HIS A 447 -5.75 6.44 -26.99
CA HIS A 447 -4.97 6.94 -25.86
C HIS A 447 -3.55 7.32 -26.28
N ALA A 448 -3.03 8.43 -25.75
CA ALA A 448 -1.63 8.78 -25.86
C ALA A 448 -1.03 9.09 -24.48
N ALA A 449 0.16 8.58 -24.21
CA ALA A 449 0.98 8.97 -23.06
C ALA A 449 2.28 9.64 -23.53
N VAL A 450 2.63 10.76 -22.92
CA VAL A 450 3.88 11.50 -23.16
C VAL A 450 4.43 12.04 -21.84
N ARG A 451 5.76 12.21 -21.79
CA ARG A 451 6.42 12.87 -20.67
C ARG A 451 7.00 14.18 -21.14
N VAL A 452 6.62 15.27 -20.48
CA VAL A 452 7.00 16.63 -20.86
C VAL A 452 7.24 17.48 -19.62
N SER A 453 8.14 18.47 -19.71
CA SER A 453 8.29 19.48 -18.66
C SER A 453 7.25 20.60 -18.76
N ARG A 454 6.72 20.83 -19.97
CA ARG A 454 5.71 21.84 -20.26
C ARG A 454 4.71 21.32 -21.29
N LEU A 455 3.43 21.59 -21.05
CA LEU A 455 2.33 21.29 -21.96
C LEU A 455 1.52 22.57 -22.17
N HIS A 456 1.25 22.91 -23.42
CA HIS A 456 0.36 23.99 -23.78
C HIS A 456 -0.87 23.41 -24.47
N VAL A 457 -2.05 23.80 -23.99
CA VAL A 457 -3.36 23.38 -24.47
C VAL A 457 -4.12 24.64 -24.84
N ALA A 458 -4.41 24.82 -26.13
CA ALA A 458 -5.18 25.96 -26.62
C ALA A 458 -6.62 25.53 -26.94
N GLY A 459 -7.49 26.51 -27.19
CA GLY A 459 -8.88 26.26 -27.62
C GLY A 459 -9.75 25.57 -26.57
N VAL A 460 -9.43 25.70 -25.27
CA VAL A 460 -10.25 25.14 -24.19
C VAL A 460 -11.56 25.92 -24.11
N ALA A 461 -12.69 25.24 -24.20
CA ALA A 461 -14.01 25.89 -24.16
C ALA A 461 -14.27 26.57 -22.79
N PRO A 462 -14.96 27.73 -22.75
CA PRO A 462 -15.44 28.32 -21.50
C PRO A 462 -16.30 27.32 -20.70
N GLY A 463 -16.27 27.38 -19.36
CA GLY A 463 -16.94 26.38 -18.52
C GLY A 463 -16.15 25.10 -18.26
N THR A 464 -14.95 24.94 -18.85
CA THR A 464 -14.16 23.71 -18.66
C THR A 464 -13.60 23.66 -17.25
N LEU A 465 -13.88 22.57 -16.54
CA LEU A 465 -13.36 22.34 -15.20
C LEU A 465 -11.96 21.71 -15.23
N LEU A 466 -11.02 22.37 -14.58
CA LEU A 466 -9.70 21.87 -14.24
C LEU A 466 -9.72 21.40 -12.78
N ALA A 467 -9.50 20.12 -12.55
CA ALA A 467 -9.36 19.57 -11.21
C ALA A 467 -7.88 19.35 -10.87
N HIS A 468 -7.45 19.84 -9.71
CA HIS A 468 -6.08 19.67 -9.21
C HIS A 468 -6.06 19.39 -7.71
N ASP A 469 -5.42 18.28 -7.29
CA ASP A 469 -5.27 17.87 -5.88
C ASP A 469 -6.52 17.92 -4.97
N GLY A 470 -7.72 17.84 -5.55
CA GLY A 470 -9.00 17.90 -4.84
C GLY A 470 -9.76 19.22 -5.02
N GLU A 471 -9.11 20.26 -5.53
CA GLU A 471 -9.73 21.53 -5.89
C GLU A 471 -10.20 21.52 -7.35
N VAL A 472 -11.19 22.35 -7.66
CA VAL A 472 -11.70 22.51 -9.03
C VAL A 472 -11.81 23.99 -9.38
N THR A 473 -11.25 24.36 -10.52
CA THR A 473 -11.27 25.73 -11.04
C THR A 473 -11.75 25.71 -12.48
N GLU A 474 -12.48 26.75 -12.89
CA GLU A 474 -12.90 26.93 -14.28
C GLU A 474 -11.78 27.55 -15.11
N VAL A 475 -11.56 27.03 -16.31
CA VAL A 475 -10.52 27.49 -17.25
C VAL A 475 -11.09 27.63 -18.66
N ALA A 476 -10.51 28.53 -19.45
CA ALA A 476 -10.94 28.80 -20.82
C ALA A 476 -9.77 29.31 -21.67
N GLY A 477 -9.82 29.10 -22.98
CA GLY A 477 -8.83 29.58 -23.93
C GLY A 477 -7.51 28.79 -23.85
N GLU A 478 -6.46 29.44 -23.36
CA GLU A 478 -5.11 28.88 -23.31
C GLU A 478 -4.73 28.43 -21.90
N VAL A 479 -4.45 27.14 -21.74
CA VAL A 479 -3.99 26.53 -20.49
C VAL A 479 -2.56 26.03 -20.67
N THR A 480 -1.66 26.52 -19.84
CA THR A 480 -0.28 26.03 -19.78
C THR A 480 -0.08 25.23 -18.50
N LEU A 481 0.40 23.99 -18.62
CA LEU A 481 0.87 23.17 -17.52
C LEU A 481 2.41 23.13 -17.57
N GLU A 482 3.05 23.33 -16.43
CA GLU A 482 4.51 23.37 -16.32
C GLU A 482 4.99 22.63 -15.08
N LYS A 483 6.13 21.94 -15.19
CA LYS A 483 6.85 21.38 -14.05
C LYS A 483 7.87 22.39 -13.54
N LEU A 484 7.79 22.70 -12.26
CA LEU A 484 8.82 23.43 -11.51
C LEU A 484 9.72 22.40 -10.82
N PRO A 485 10.91 22.07 -11.38
CA PRO A 485 11.79 21.06 -10.80
C PRO A 485 12.36 21.56 -9.47
N GLU A 486 12.40 20.67 -8.47
CA GLU A 486 13.01 20.93 -7.15
C GLU A 486 12.50 22.21 -6.44
N ALA A 487 11.30 22.67 -6.77
CA ALA A 487 10.79 23.97 -6.32
C ALA A 487 10.46 24.00 -4.83
N LEU A 488 10.00 22.88 -4.26
CA LEU A 488 9.54 22.82 -2.88
C LEU A 488 10.48 21.95 -2.03
N THR A 489 10.94 22.51 -0.91
CA THR A 489 11.72 21.77 0.09
C THR A 489 10.78 21.18 1.13
N VAL A 490 10.84 19.86 1.35
CA VAL A 490 9.91 19.14 2.23
C VAL A 490 10.65 18.25 3.22
N TYR A 491 10.20 18.25 4.47
CA TYR A 491 10.68 17.31 5.48
C TYR A 491 10.23 15.90 5.13
N ARG A 492 11.19 14.98 5.21
CA ARG A 492 11.00 13.58 4.86
C ARG A 492 11.96 12.73 5.68
N PRO A 493 11.49 11.66 6.35
CA PRO A 493 12.38 10.72 7.00
C PRO A 493 13.29 10.09 5.95
N LEU A 494 14.60 10.13 6.22
CA LEU A 494 15.60 9.42 5.45
C LEU A 494 15.85 8.08 6.14
N ASP A 495 15.88 7.00 5.35
CA ASP A 495 16.32 5.70 5.84
C ASP A 495 17.73 5.87 6.42
N GLY A 496 17.88 5.51 7.69
CA GLY A 496 19.20 5.42 8.31
C GLY A 496 19.96 4.29 7.64
N PHE A 497 21.24 4.53 7.34
CA PHE A 497 22.16 3.47 6.93
C PHE A 497 22.16 2.31 7.92
#